data_AF-A0A9D1ABV8-F1
#
_entry.id   AF-A0A9D1ABV8-F1
#
_cell.length_a   1.000
_cell.length_b   1.000
_cell.length_c   1.000
_cell.angle_alpha   90.00
_cell.angle_beta   90.00
_cell.angle_gamma   90.00
#
_symmetry.space_group_name_H-M   'P 1'
#
loop_
_entity.id
_entity.type
_entity.pdbx_description
1 polymer ?
#
loop_
_entity_poly.entity_id
_entity_poly.type
_entity_poly.pdbx_seq_one_letter_code
_entity_poly.pdbx_strand_id
1 'polypeptide(L)'
;MKKAGKLLGLAAAFLLLLNFSVLFRGNVTGAEEETEDGLPAYWNSAEQGRKPVVRSQGSDGTCWALTAASALEAALLPEERQVFSGEHMALGDAFSSGLEEGGDYVMIMAYLSSWLGPVTEEEDPYGDGVSPQGLSPAVHVQEIQMLLGEEVEVIKEKVMECGAVQTSLYMNRSVTEEGAGYYNSSAAAYYYPEEQIQDHDVLILGWDDSFPKESFASDPGRDGAYICLNTWGEDFGQEGIFYVSYEDANIGGNALAYTRIDPADHYGKVYQNDVYGWLGQQGYGSEICWFSNVYTAEEQEELEAVGFYATGKNTAYELYLVRDFSGPDSFAEMICLQSGSFEQSGYYTVDLETPQVLKEGERFAVAVRIRTPGESSPVAVEYAADAYSQGVVLAGKEGYISPDGQKWERTEENYGSNVCLKAFVS
;
A
#
# COMPACT_ATOMS: atom_id res chain seq x y z
N MET A 1 13.47 18.06 63.76
CA MET A 1 12.17 18.74 63.60
C MET A 1 11.82 18.69 62.11
N LYS A 2 10.98 17.73 61.67
CA LYS A 2 9.59 17.93 61.18
C LYS A 2 9.54 18.97 60.03
N LYS A 3 9.12 18.70 58.78
CA LYS A 3 8.32 17.66 58.07
C LYS A 3 8.79 17.69 56.59
N ALA A 4 9.04 16.61 55.86
CA ALA A 4 8.10 15.62 55.27
C ALA A 4 7.15 16.19 54.18
N GLY A 5 7.33 15.72 52.94
CA GLY A 5 6.26 15.56 51.95
C GLY A 5 6.52 16.15 50.56
N LYS A 6 7.01 15.36 49.61
CA LYS A 6 6.23 14.89 48.45
C LYS A 6 7.07 13.96 47.57
N LEU A 7 6.50 12.78 47.37
CA LEU A 7 6.93 11.68 46.50
C LEU A 7 5.92 11.63 45.33
N LEU A 8 6.34 11.06 44.20
CA LEU A 8 5.58 10.62 43.02
C LEU A 8 5.14 11.67 41.99
N GLY A 9 5.49 11.37 40.73
CA GLY A 9 4.75 11.82 39.54
C GLY A 9 5.60 12.10 38.31
N LEU A 10 6.27 11.10 37.72
CA LEU A 10 6.69 11.17 36.32
C LEU A 10 6.47 9.78 35.67
N ALA A 11 5.21 9.52 35.35
CA ALA A 11 4.76 8.44 34.49
C ALA A 11 3.41 8.89 33.91
N ALA A 12 3.36 9.00 32.58
CA ALA A 12 2.19 9.17 31.69
C ALA A 12 2.48 10.25 30.62
N ALA A 13 3.18 9.83 29.56
CA ALA A 13 3.11 10.48 28.25
C ALA A 13 2.85 9.36 27.24
N PHE A 14 1.67 8.76 27.33
CA PHE A 14 1.09 7.84 26.35
C PHE A 14 -0.43 7.92 26.52
N LEU A 15 -1.15 7.86 25.40
CA LEU A 15 -2.59 8.12 25.20
C LEU A 15 -3.02 9.58 25.04
N LEU A 16 -2.97 10.04 23.78
CA LEU A 16 -3.93 11.00 23.24
C LEU A 16 -4.21 10.66 21.76
N LEU A 17 -4.73 9.45 21.53
CA LEU A 17 -5.43 9.04 20.31
C LEU A 17 -6.80 8.52 20.75
N LEU A 18 -7.72 9.43 21.08
CA LEU A 18 -9.16 9.13 21.19
C LEU A 18 -9.91 10.46 21.32
N ASN A 19 -10.89 10.65 20.43
CA ASN A 19 -11.77 11.81 20.23
C ASN A 19 -11.27 12.89 19.28
N PHE A 20 -11.06 12.52 18.02
CA PHE A 20 -11.34 13.41 16.88
C PHE A 20 -12.73 13.13 16.34
N SER A 21 -13.74 13.32 17.20
CA SER A 21 -15.11 13.52 16.77
C SER A 21 -15.69 14.57 17.71
N VAL A 22 -16.27 15.62 17.11
CA VAL A 22 -16.81 16.81 17.77
C VAL A 22 -15.76 17.87 18.16
N LEU A 23 -15.40 18.74 17.20
CA LEU A 23 -15.42 20.22 17.34
C LEU A 23 -14.82 20.93 16.11
N PHE A 24 -15.54 20.92 14.99
CA PHE A 24 -15.50 22.02 14.03
C PHE A 24 -16.96 22.38 13.67
N ARG A 25 -17.59 23.21 14.51
CA ARG A 25 -18.77 23.99 14.10
C ARG A 25 -18.31 25.40 13.75
N GLY A 26 -17.72 25.53 12.57
CA GLY A 26 -17.74 26.77 11.80
C GLY A 26 -18.95 26.72 10.88
N ASN A 27 -19.83 27.72 10.96
CA ASN A 27 -21.06 27.80 10.17
C ASN A 27 -20.79 27.64 8.66
N VAL A 28 -21.17 26.50 8.10
CA VAL A 28 -21.55 26.34 6.69
C VAL A 28 -22.93 25.69 6.68
N THR A 29 -23.87 26.32 5.98
CA THR A 29 -25.26 25.91 5.89
C THR A 29 -25.44 24.84 4.81
N GLY A 30 -25.62 23.60 5.24
CA GLY A 30 -26.06 22.45 4.45
C GLY A 30 -26.02 21.25 5.38
N ALA A 31 -27.17 20.69 5.74
CA ALA A 31 -27.18 19.44 6.50
C ALA A 31 -26.82 18.35 5.48
N GLU A 32 -25.60 17.81 5.56
CA GLU A 32 -25.23 16.60 4.81
C GLU A 32 -26.16 15.49 5.28
N GLU A 33 -26.82 14.84 4.32
CA GLU A 33 -27.72 13.71 4.58
C GLU A 33 -26.82 12.50 4.85
N GLU A 34 -26.72 12.09 6.12
CA GLU A 34 -26.02 10.87 6.52
C GLU A 34 -26.85 9.65 6.09
N THR A 35 -26.24 8.70 5.38
CA THR A 35 -26.87 7.46 4.91
C THR A 35 -26.98 6.42 6.04
N GLU A 36 -27.67 5.29 5.82
CA GLU A 36 -27.88 4.26 6.86
C GLU A 36 -26.57 3.65 7.40
N ASP A 37 -25.49 3.74 6.62
CA ASP A 37 -24.12 3.32 6.95
C ASP A 37 -23.34 4.37 7.80
N GLY A 38 -23.89 5.57 7.99
CA GLY A 38 -23.23 6.67 8.72
C GLY A 38 -22.22 7.48 7.90
N LEU A 39 -22.12 7.26 6.59
CA LEU A 39 -21.31 8.05 5.67
C LEU A 39 -22.13 9.21 5.08
N PRO A 40 -21.50 10.31 4.60
CA PRO A 40 -22.22 11.34 3.88
C PRO A 40 -22.65 10.84 2.49
N ALA A 41 -23.83 11.27 2.01
CA ALA A 41 -24.29 10.93 0.65
C ALA A 41 -23.39 11.51 -0.47
N TYR A 42 -22.57 12.52 -0.16
CA TYR A 42 -21.62 13.14 -1.07
C TYR A 42 -20.31 13.41 -0.34
N TRP A 43 -19.20 13.06 -0.98
CA TRP A 43 -17.86 13.42 -0.52
C TRP A 43 -16.94 13.65 -1.70
N ASN A 44 -16.09 14.68 -1.63
CA ASN A 44 -15.08 14.92 -2.63
C ASN A 44 -13.80 15.43 -1.98
N SER A 45 -12.78 14.58 -1.90
CA SER A 45 -11.49 14.93 -1.31
C SER A 45 -10.81 16.11 -2.02
N ALA A 46 -11.11 16.36 -3.30
CA ALA A 46 -10.62 17.53 -4.00
C ALA A 46 -11.15 18.84 -3.39
N GLU A 47 -12.42 18.87 -2.97
CA GLU A 47 -13.03 20.03 -2.30
C GLU A 47 -12.50 20.22 -0.88
N GLN A 48 -11.98 19.14 -0.27
CA GLN A 48 -11.29 19.16 1.02
C GLN A 48 -9.81 19.57 0.91
N GLY A 49 -9.35 19.98 -0.28
CA GLY A 49 -7.96 20.40 -0.51
C GLY A 49 -6.97 19.26 -0.74
N ARG A 50 -7.47 18.03 -0.95
CA ARG A 50 -6.67 16.82 -1.22
C ARG A 50 -6.65 16.42 -2.70
N LYS A 51 -6.87 17.37 -3.62
CA LYS A 51 -6.76 17.12 -5.07
C LYS A 51 -5.27 17.02 -5.45
N PRO A 52 -4.79 15.85 -5.93
CA PRO A 52 -3.43 15.73 -6.43
C PRO A 52 -3.28 16.45 -7.78
N VAL A 53 -2.06 16.48 -8.32
CA VAL A 53 -1.81 17.09 -9.63
C VAL A 53 -2.49 16.27 -10.73
N VAL A 54 -3.12 16.95 -11.70
CA VAL A 54 -3.69 16.28 -12.88
C VAL A 54 -2.56 15.90 -13.83
N ARG A 55 -2.44 14.61 -14.15
CA ARG A 55 -1.33 14.05 -14.94
C ARG A 55 -1.81 13.57 -16.30
N SER A 56 -0.89 13.49 -17.27
CA SER A 56 -1.15 12.91 -18.58
C SER A 56 -0.08 11.89 -18.94
N GLN A 57 -0.47 10.63 -19.07
CA GLN A 57 0.42 9.54 -19.47
C GLN A 57 0.74 9.53 -20.97
N GLY A 58 0.12 10.40 -21.76
CA GLY A 58 0.27 10.40 -23.22
C GLY A 58 -0.13 9.05 -23.83
N SER A 59 0.85 8.40 -24.48
CA SER A 59 0.73 7.07 -25.09
C SER A 59 1.25 5.93 -24.20
N ASP A 60 1.85 6.26 -23.06
CA ASP A 60 2.64 5.32 -22.28
C ASP A 60 1.73 4.46 -21.38
N GLY A 61 2.19 3.24 -21.06
CA GLY A 61 1.52 2.25 -20.21
C GLY A 61 1.63 2.51 -18.70
N THR A 62 1.77 3.77 -18.29
CA THR A 62 2.18 4.16 -16.91
C THR A 62 1.06 4.66 -16.01
N CYS A 63 -0.21 4.36 -16.34
CA CYS A 63 -1.36 4.75 -15.51
C CYS A 63 -1.25 4.24 -14.07
N TRP A 64 -0.76 3.01 -13.87
CA TRP A 64 -0.54 2.39 -12.56
C TRP A 64 0.39 3.24 -11.68
N ALA A 65 1.54 3.66 -12.22
CA ALA A 65 2.55 4.43 -11.51
C ALA A 65 2.10 5.87 -11.23
N LEU A 66 1.46 6.52 -12.22
CA LEU A 66 0.94 7.88 -12.04
C LEU A 66 -0.23 7.94 -11.05
N THR A 67 -1.07 6.89 -11.03
CA THR A 67 -2.18 6.79 -10.08
C THR A 67 -1.67 6.55 -8.67
N ALA A 68 -0.67 5.67 -8.49
CA ALA A 68 -0.02 5.47 -7.20
C ALA A 68 0.64 6.75 -6.68
N ALA A 69 1.41 7.46 -7.52
CA ALA A 69 1.98 8.76 -7.18
C ALA A 69 0.89 9.75 -6.74
N SER A 70 -0.21 9.84 -7.48
CA SER A 70 -1.34 10.73 -7.17
C SER A 70 -2.07 10.33 -5.87
N ALA A 71 -2.14 9.05 -5.55
CA ALA A 71 -2.71 8.56 -4.29
C ALA A 71 -1.85 8.97 -3.08
N LEU A 72 -0.52 8.87 -3.19
CA LEU A 72 0.41 9.33 -2.17
C LEU A 72 0.32 10.84 -1.96
N GLU A 73 0.19 11.62 -3.03
CA GLU A 73 -0.05 13.07 -2.96
C GLU A 73 -1.36 13.39 -2.21
N ALA A 74 -2.46 12.72 -2.55
CA ALA A 74 -3.75 12.91 -1.90
C ALA A 74 -3.70 12.57 -0.40
N ALA A 75 -2.93 11.55 -0.01
CA ALA A 75 -2.74 11.16 1.38
C ALA A 75 -1.98 12.19 2.21
N LEU A 76 -1.01 12.89 1.62
CA LEU A 76 -0.23 13.93 2.30
C LEU A 76 -0.91 15.30 2.34
N LEU A 77 -1.77 15.59 1.36
CA LEU A 77 -2.53 16.84 1.33
C LEU A 77 -3.66 16.85 2.38
N PRO A 78 -4.08 18.04 2.87
CA PRO A 78 -3.50 19.36 2.61
C PRO A 78 -2.29 19.71 3.49
N GLU A 79 -1.92 18.85 4.44
CA GLU A 79 -0.89 19.11 5.44
C GLU A 79 0.49 19.30 4.83
N GLU A 80 0.82 18.47 3.84
CA GLU A 80 2.09 18.47 3.16
C GLU A 80 1.89 18.38 1.65
N ARG A 81 2.55 19.27 0.91
CA ARG A 81 2.52 19.28 -0.55
C ARG A 81 3.81 18.70 -1.09
N GLN A 82 3.74 17.46 -1.56
CA GLN A 82 4.76 16.84 -2.40
C GLN A 82 4.15 16.47 -3.75
N VAL A 83 4.98 16.28 -4.76
CA VAL A 83 4.59 15.82 -6.09
C VAL A 83 5.58 14.73 -6.48
N PHE A 84 5.09 13.52 -6.70
CA PHE A 84 5.94 12.33 -6.85
C PHE A 84 6.11 11.92 -8.31
N SER A 85 7.28 11.40 -8.67
CA SER A 85 7.56 10.95 -10.03
C SER A 85 6.93 9.60 -10.32
N GLY A 86 5.95 9.58 -11.23
CA GLY A 86 5.44 8.32 -11.79
C GLY A 86 6.42 7.66 -12.77
N GLU A 87 7.32 8.44 -13.38
CA GLU A 87 8.33 7.93 -14.31
C GLU A 87 9.40 7.13 -13.56
N HIS A 88 9.89 7.65 -12.44
CA HIS A 88 10.83 6.91 -11.60
C HIS A 88 10.22 5.61 -11.06
N MET A 89 8.94 5.62 -10.73
CA MET A 89 8.27 4.40 -10.28
C MET A 89 8.16 3.38 -11.42
N ALA A 90 7.90 3.83 -12.65
CA ALA A 90 7.80 2.95 -13.82
C ALA A 90 9.14 2.42 -14.34
N LEU A 91 10.23 3.20 -14.25
CA LEU A 91 11.55 2.85 -14.80
C LEU A 91 12.58 2.44 -13.73
N GLY A 92 12.41 2.93 -12.51
CA GLY A 92 13.29 2.68 -11.37
C GLY A 92 12.84 1.51 -10.50
N ASP A 93 11.85 0.74 -10.94
CA ASP A 93 11.47 -0.49 -10.27
C ASP A 93 12.49 -1.62 -10.47
N ALA A 94 12.34 -2.69 -9.69
CA ALA A 94 13.19 -3.87 -9.82
C ALA A 94 12.87 -4.69 -11.08
N PHE A 95 11.71 -4.47 -11.69
CA PHE A 95 11.16 -5.29 -12.78
C PHE A 95 11.70 -4.88 -14.16
N SER A 96 12.35 -3.70 -14.24
CA SER A 96 12.93 -3.16 -15.49
C SER A 96 11.87 -3.00 -16.58
N SER A 97 10.66 -2.65 -16.18
CA SER A 97 9.53 -2.42 -17.07
C SER A 97 9.79 -1.18 -17.93
N GLY A 98 9.56 -1.28 -19.23
CA GLY A 98 9.59 -0.09 -20.09
C GLY A 98 8.35 0.78 -19.88
N LEU A 99 8.41 2.07 -20.26
CA LEU A 99 7.24 2.97 -20.19
C LEU A 99 6.02 2.48 -20.99
N GLU A 100 6.24 1.63 -22.00
CA GLU A 100 5.20 1.07 -22.86
C GLU A 100 4.51 -0.16 -22.24
N GLU A 101 5.07 -0.70 -21.16
CA GLU A 101 4.55 -1.90 -20.49
C GLU A 101 3.61 -1.49 -19.34
N GLY A 102 2.46 -2.16 -19.26
CA GLY A 102 1.58 -2.03 -18.12
C GLY A 102 2.23 -2.59 -16.85
N GLY A 103 1.81 -2.09 -15.70
CA GLY A 103 2.25 -2.57 -14.40
C GLY A 103 1.10 -3.07 -13.54
N ASP A 104 1.46 -3.59 -12.37
CA ASP A 104 0.54 -4.20 -11.41
C ASP A 104 0.81 -3.64 -10.00
N TYR A 105 -0.18 -3.72 -9.11
CA TYR A 105 -0.05 -3.30 -7.71
C TYR A 105 1.11 -3.99 -7.00
N VAL A 106 1.47 -5.22 -7.38
CA VAL A 106 2.63 -5.93 -6.81
C VAL A 106 3.92 -5.16 -7.06
N MET A 107 4.10 -4.59 -8.25
CA MET A 107 5.27 -3.79 -8.60
C MET A 107 5.32 -2.50 -7.78
N ILE A 108 4.16 -1.84 -7.61
CA ILE A 108 4.03 -0.64 -6.78
C ILE A 108 4.40 -0.94 -5.33
N MET A 109 3.80 -1.98 -4.75
CA MET A 109 4.06 -2.39 -3.39
C MET A 109 5.52 -2.78 -3.17
N ALA A 110 6.13 -3.50 -4.12
CA ALA A 110 7.55 -3.86 -4.07
C ALA A 110 8.46 -2.62 -4.13
N TYR A 111 8.20 -1.69 -5.05
CA TYR A 111 8.95 -0.44 -5.20
C TYR A 111 8.90 0.41 -3.92
N LEU A 112 7.69 0.63 -3.39
CA LEU A 112 7.46 1.48 -2.23
C LEU A 112 7.97 0.83 -0.93
N SER A 113 7.64 -0.43 -0.68
CA SER A 113 8.06 -1.15 0.54
C SER A 113 9.57 -1.42 0.60
N SER A 114 10.25 -1.41 -0.54
CA SER A 114 11.70 -1.59 -0.62
C SER A 114 12.48 -0.28 -0.57
N TRP A 115 11.81 0.86 -0.37
CA TRP A 115 12.39 2.20 -0.35
C TRP A 115 13.19 2.53 -1.62
N LEU A 116 12.70 2.06 -2.78
CA LEU A 116 13.23 2.52 -4.08
C LEU A 116 12.71 3.93 -4.44
N GLY A 117 11.66 4.37 -3.74
CA GLY A 117 11.14 5.74 -3.73
C GLY A 117 9.90 5.84 -2.83
N PRO A 118 8.96 6.76 -3.11
CA PRO A 118 8.89 7.61 -4.29
C PRO A 118 9.94 8.74 -4.26
N VAL A 119 10.44 9.13 -5.42
CA VAL A 119 11.23 10.36 -5.60
C VAL A 119 10.31 11.50 -6.03
N THR A 120 10.79 12.74 -5.95
CA THR A 120 9.98 13.89 -6.36
C THR A 120 9.98 14.06 -7.88
N GLU A 121 8.90 14.63 -8.41
CA GLU A 121 8.78 15.04 -9.82
C GLU A 121 9.83 16.10 -10.21
N GLU A 122 10.38 16.86 -9.24
CA GLU A 122 11.47 17.81 -9.50
C GLU A 122 12.79 17.09 -9.82
N GLU A 123 13.03 15.93 -9.19
CA GLU A 123 14.25 15.14 -9.38
C GLU A 123 14.17 14.22 -10.61
N ASP A 124 12.97 13.73 -10.92
CA ASP A 124 12.71 12.88 -12.09
C ASP A 124 11.41 13.30 -12.80
N PRO A 125 11.45 14.31 -13.68
CA PRO A 125 10.27 14.84 -14.35
C PRO A 125 9.69 13.86 -15.37
N TYR A 126 8.36 13.71 -15.37
CA TYR A 126 7.68 12.81 -16.28
C TYR A 126 7.74 13.27 -17.74
N GLY A 127 7.98 12.33 -18.65
CA GLY A 127 7.80 12.49 -20.10
C GLY A 127 9.08 12.70 -20.90
N ASP A 128 10.26 12.57 -20.29
CA ASP A 128 11.54 12.53 -21.02
C ASP A 128 12.08 11.10 -21.24
N GLY A 129 11.53 10.13 -20.51
CA GLY A 129 11.85 8.71 -20.62
C GLY A 129 13.17 8.32 -19.97
N VAL A 130 13.66 9.10 -19.00
CA VAL A 130 14.98 8.94 -18.40
C VAL A 130 14.95 9.13 -16.88
N SER A 131 14.97 8.01 -16.15
CA SER A 131 15.12 8.06 -14.69
C SER A 131 16.59 8.10 -14.22
N PRO A 132 17.02 9.13 -13.46
CA PRO A 132 18.35 9.19 -12.88
C PRO A 132 18.61 8.09 -11.83
N GLN A 133 19.84 7.57 -11.79
CA GLN A 133 20.25 6.57 -10.80
C GLN A 133 20.67 7.21 -9.48
N GLY A 134 20.39 6.54 -8.37
CA GLY A 134 20.86 6.93 -7.04
C GLY A 134 20.09 8.08 -6.38
N LEU A 135 18.87 8.36 -6.86
CA LEU A 135 17.93 9.22 -6.15
C LEU A 135 17.47 8.57 -4.84
N SER A 136 17.08 9.39 -3.88
CA SER A 136 16.62 8.93 -2.56
C SER A 136 15.12 9.15 -2.42
N PRO A 137 14.38 8.26 -1.74
CA PRO A 137 12.97 8.46 -1.45
C PRO A 137 12.72 9.77 -0.69
N ALA A 138 11.67 10.50 -1.07
CA ALA A 138 11.25 11.70 -0.36
C ALA A 138 10.40 11.36 0.89
N VAL A 139 9.73 10.20 0.88
CA VAL A 139 8.97 9.61 1.99
C VAL A 139 9.12 8.09 1.96
N HIS A 140 8.75 7.42 3.05
CA HIS A 140 8.70 5.96 3.13
C HIS A 140 7.27 5.48 3.34
N VAL A 141 6.75 4.67 2.43
CA VAL A 141 5.44 4.05 2.59
C VAL A 141 5.58 2.81 3.47
N GLN A 142 4.84 2.80 4.58
CA GLN A 142 4.94 1.77 5.62
C GLN A 142 3.70 0.90 5.72
N GLU A 143 2.60 1.31 5.10
CA GLU A 143 1.39 0.50 5.05
C GLU A 143 0.62 0.74 3.74
N ILE A 144 0.31 -0.36 3.07
CA ILE A 144 -0.52 -0.39 1.86
C ILE A 144 -1.56 -1.48 2.08
N GLN A 145 -2.83 -1.09 2.15
CA GLN A 145 -3.96 -2.01 2.29
C GLN A 145 -4.57 -2.31 0.91
N MET A 146 -4.74 -3.59 0.61
CA MET A 146 -5.41 -4.07 -0.58
C MET A 146 -6.88 -4.33 -0.27
N LEU A 147 -7.77 -3.59 -0.92
CA LEU A 147 -9.23 -3.62 -0.74
C LEU A 147 -9.89 -4.53 -1.78
N LEU A 148 -9.38 -5.75 -1.91
CA LEU A 148 -9.80 -6.68 -2.97
C LEU A 148 -11.25 -7.12 -2.78
N GLY A 149 -12.11 -6.75 -3.73
CA GLY A 149 -13.54 -7.06 -3.73
C GLY A 149 -14.25 -6.55 -2.48
N GLU A 150 -13.80 -5.43 -1.92
CA GLU A 150 -14.47 -4.81 -0.79
C GLU A 150 -15.78 -4.12 -1.18
N GLU A 151 -16.67 -4.01 -0.19
CA GLU A 151 -17.92 -3.25 -0.36
C GLU A 151 -17.63 -1.75 -0.53
N VAL A 152 -18.55 -1.05 -1.20
CA VAL A 152 -18.44 0.38 -1.52
C VAL A 152 -18.16 1.20 -0.27
N GLU A 153 -18.77 0.86 0.86
CA GLU A 153 -18.63 1.57 2.12
C GLU A 153 -17.18 1.53 2.65
N VAL A 154 -16.48 0.40 2.51
CA VAL A 154 -15.07 0.27 2.93
C VAL A 154 -14.18 1.14 2.06
N ILE A 155 -14.45 1.20 0.75
CA ILE A 155 -13.72 2.08 -0.17
C ILE A 155 -13.97 3.56 0.20
N LYS A 156 -15.22 3.93 0.47
CA LYS A 156 -15.59 5.29 0.90
C LYS A 156 -14.87 5.70 2.19
N GLU A 157 -14.84 4.84 3.20
CA GLU A 157 -14.10 5.06 4.45
C GLU A 157 -12.61 5.32 4.17
N LYS A 158 -11.99 4.50 3.30
CA LYS A 158 -10.58 4.65 2.94
C LYS A 158 -10.30 5.90 2.12
N VAL A 159 -11.22 6.35 1.28
CA VAL A 159 -11.13 7.65 0.59
C VAL A 159 -11.16 8.81 1.60
N MET A 160 -12.00 8.76 2.63
CA MET A 160 -12.03 9.80 3.67
C MET A 160 -10.73 9.81 4.49
N GLU A 161 -10.22 8.64 4.85
CA GLU A 161 -8.98 8.46 5.62
C GLU A 161 -7.75 8.93 4.82
N CYS A 162 -7.52 8.31 3.67
CA CYS A 162 -6.32 8.48 2.85
C CYS A 162 -6.44 9.61 1.82
N GLY A 163 -7.58 10.29 1.72
CA GLY A 163 -7.84 11.28 0.68
C GLY A 163 -8.19 10.66 -0.67
N ALA A 164 -7.65 9.47 -0.98
CA ALA A 164 -7.96 8.76 -2.20
C ALA A 164 -7.69 7.25 -2.11
N VAL A 165 -8.28 6.50 -3.04
CA VAL A 165 -8.05 5.07 -3.24
C VAL A 165 -7.72 4.82 -4.71
N GLN A 166 -6.60 4.15 -4.99
CA GLN A 166 -6.27 3.70 -6.35
C GLN A 166 -7.14 2.50 -6.71
N THR A 167 -7.59 2.41 -7.96
CA THR A 167 -8.32 1.25 -8.45
C THR A 167 -8.11 1.00 -9.93
N SER A 168 -8.27 -0.26 -10.34
CA SER A 168 -8.21 -0.69 -11.74
C SER A 168 -9.61 -0.89 -12.32
N LEU A 169 -9.81 -0.53 -13.58
CA LEU A 169 -11.03 -0.78 -14.34
C LEU A 169 -10.71 -1.07 -15.80
N TYR A 170 -11.72 -1.51 -16.55
CA TYR A 170 -11.62 -1.64 -18.00
C TYR A 170 -11.95 -0.29 -18.64
N MET A 171 -10.95 0.44 -19.13
CA MET A 171 -11.11 1.79 -19.66
C MET A 171 -9.98 2.13 -20.65
N ASN A 172 -10.01 1.55 -21.84
CA ASN A 172 -9.16 2.01 -22.95
C ASN A 172 -9.82 3.10 -23.80
N ARG A 173 -9.00 3.76 -24.62
CA ARG A 173 -9.43 4.84 -25.52
C ARG A 173 -10.63 4.43 -26.39
N SER A 174 -10.66 3.21 -26.93
CA SER A 174 -11.72 2.74 -27.83
C SER A 174 -13.10 2.68 -27.17
N VAL A 175 -13.19 2.28 -25.90
CA VAL A 175 -14.47 2.21 -25.17
C VAL A 175 -14.88 3.55 -24.57
N THR A 176 -13.94 4.50 -24.45
CA THR A 176 -14.21 5.89 -24.04
C THR A 176 -14.50 6.83 -25.20
N GLU A 177 -14.46 6.35 -26.45
CA GLU A 177 -14.81 7.15 -27.62
C GLU A 177 -16.29 7.51 -27.64
N GLU A 178 -16.58 8.73 -28.10
CA GLU A 178 -17.95 9.17 -28.33
C GLU A 178 -18.68 8.24 -29.29
N GLY A 179 -19.85 7.76 -28.86
CA GLY A 179 -20.65 6.77 -29.60
C GLY A 179 -20.33 5.30 -29.31
N ALA A 180 -19.31 4.99 -28.48
CA ALA A 180 -19.04 3.62 -28.02
C ALA A 180 -20.11 3.09 -27.03
N GLY A 181 -20.86 4.00 -26.38
CA GLY A 181 -21.98 3.66 -25.50
C GLY A 181 -21.64 3.50 -24.02
N TYR A 182 -20.38 3.72 -23.62
CA TYR A 182 -19.90 3.55 -22.24
C TYR A 182 -19.45 4.86 -21.59
N TYR A 183 -19.11 5.88 -22.38
CA TYR A 183 -18.72 7.20 -21.89
C TYR A 183 -19.63 8.30 -22.45
N ASN A 184 -20.13 9.16 -21.57
CA ASN A 184 -20.82 10.39 -21.93
C ASN A 184 -19.91 11.58 -21.62
N SER A 185 -19.32 12.21 -22.65
CA SER A 185 -18.38 13.33 -22.44
C SER A 185 -19.04 14.57 -21.87
N SER A 186 -20.34 14.80 -22.14
CA SER A 186 -21.05 15.99 -21.66
C SER A 186 -21.24 16.01 -20.14
N ALA A 187 -21.35 14.83 -19.53
CA ALA A 187 -21.44 14.64 -18.09
C ALA A 187 -20.14 14.13 -17.46
N ALA A 188 -19.11 13.85 -18.28
CA ALA A 188 -17.90 13.13 -17.88
C ALA A 188 -18.24 11.84 -17.11
N ALA A 189 -19.18 11.04 -17.62
CA ALA A 189 -19.71 9.89 -16.91
C ALA A 189 -19.40 8.58 -17.66
N TYR A 190 -18.86 7.60 -16.93
CA TYR A 190 -18.42 6.31 -17.44
C TYR A 190 -19.16 5.16 -16.75
N TYR A 191 -19.55 4.16 -17.54
CA TYR A 191 -20.13 2.92 -17.04
C TYR A 191 -19.88 1.77 -18.02
N TYR A 192 -19.21 0.73 -17.55
CA TYR A 192 -19.04 -0.53 -18.28
C TYR A 192 -19.69 -1.71 -17.53
N PRO A 193 -20.73 -2.35 -18.09
CA PRO A 193 -21.55 -3.33 -17.38
C PRO A 193 -20.97 -4.75 -17.31
N GLU A 194 -19.90 -5.04 -18.06
CA GLU A 194 -19.37 -6.39 -18.21
C GLU A 194 -18.01 -6.53 -17.51
N GLU A 195 -17.82 -7.62 -16.78
CA GLU A 195 -16.52 -7.96 -16.21
C GLU A 195 -15.50 -8.18 -17.34
N GLN A 196 -14.39 -7.46 -17.28
CA GLN A 196 -13.32 -7.53 -18.27
C GLN A 196 -11.97 -7.56 -17.55
N ILE A 197 -10.92 -7.94 -18.28
CA ILE A 197 -9.56 -7.75 -17.77
C ILE A 197 -9.32 -6.24 -17.70
N GLN A 198 -9.01 -5.74 -16.50
CA GLN A 198 -8.73 -4.33 -16.29
C GLN A 198 -7.48 -3.92 -17.10
N ASP A 199 -7.54 -2.75 -17.73
CA ASP A 199 -6.47 -2.23 -18.59
C ASP A 199 -6.08 -0.78 -18.25
N HIS A 200 -6.67 -0.21 -17.20
CA HIS A 200 -6.41 1.16 -16.78
C HIS A 200 -6.59 1.36 -15.28
N ASP A 201 -5.76 2.22 -14.70
CA ASP A 201 -5.83 2.63 -13.29
C ASP A 201 -6.29 4.07 -13.17
N VAL A 202 -7.15 4.33 -12.18
CA VAL A 202 -7.65 5.66 -11.83
C VAL A 202 -7.70 5.84 -10.32
N LEU A 203 -7.85 7.08 -9.90
CA LEU A 203 -7.89 7.45 -8.49
C LEU A 203 -9.31 7.81 -8.06
N ILE A 204 -9.92 7.07 -7.13
CA ILE A 204 -11.18 7.44 -6.49
C ILE A 204 -10.88 8.56 -5.48
N LEU A 205 -11.44 9.74 -5.70
CA LEU A 205 -11.32 10.92 -4.83
C LEU A 205 -12.57 11.14 -3.97
N GLY A 206 -13.65 10.44 -4.24
CA GLY A 206 -14.93 10.70 -3.58
C GLY A 206 -16.09 9.98 -4.24
N TRP A 207 -17.29 10.45 -3.92
CA TRP A 207 -18.52 9.92 -4.45
C TRP A 207 -19.70 10.90 -4.38
N ASP A 208 -20.72 10.60 -5.16
CA ASP A 208 -22.04 11.23 -5.13
C ASP A 208 -23.11 10.15 -5.27
N ASP A 209 -23.79 9.80 -4.17
CA ASP A 209 -24.85 8.79 -4.14
C ASP A 209 -26.09 9.21 -4.93
N SER A 210 -26.22 10.51 -5.23
CA SER A 210 -27.33 11.09 -5.98
C SER A 210 -27.00 11.36 -7.44
N PHE A 211 -25.79 10.97 -7.90
CA PHE A 211 -25.38 11.20 -9.29
C PHE A 211 -26.37 10.52 -10.25
N PRO A 212 -27.07 11.29 -11.10
CA PRO A 212 -28.24 10.77 -11.78
C PRO A 212 -27.84 9.79 -12.87
N LYS A 213 -28.47 8.62 -12.87
CA LYS A 213 -28.19 7.54 -13.81
C LYS A 213 -28.38 7.92 -15.28
N GLU A 214 -29.24 8.90 -15.55
CA GLU A 214 -29.46 9.45 -16.90
C GLU A 214 -28.25 10.23 -17.44
N SER A 215 -27.24 10.50 -16.61
CA SER A 215 -25.97 11.08 -17.03
C SER A 215 -25.05 10.09 -17.73
N PHE A 216 -25.25 8.78 -17.57
CA PHE A 216 -24.43 7.76 -18.23
C PHE A 216 -24.90 7.50 -19.66
N ALA A 217 -23.97 7.06 -20.53
CA ALA A 217 -24.27 6.72 -21.91
C ALA A 217 -25.18 5.47 -22.06
N SER A 218 -25.13 4.59 -21.08
CA SER A 218 -26.02 3.43 -20.92
C SER A 218 -26.58 3.41 -19.49
N ASP A 219 -27.79 2.85 -19.29
CA ASP A 219 -28.50 2.87 -18.00
C ASP A 219 -27.86 1.89 -17.00
N PRO A 220 -27.22 2.35 -15.91
CA PRO A 220 -26.70 1.48 -14.86
C PRO A 220 -27.80 0.88 -13.97
N GLY A 221 -29.04 1.36 -14.06
CA GLY A 221 -30.17 0.85 -13.28
C GLY A 221 -30.47 1.64 -12.01
N ARG A 222 -29.45 2.27 -11.39
CA ARG A 222 -29.58 3.14 -10.21
C ARG A 222 -28.70 4.39 -10.29
N ASP A 223 -29.05 5.41 -9.50
CA ASP A 223 -28.21 6.59 -9.28
C ASP A 223 -26.98 6.22 -8.42
N GLY A 224 -25.95 7.06 -8.49
CA GLY A 224 -24.75 6.93 -7.67
C GLY A 224 -23.48 6.68 -8.48
N ALA A 225 -22.40 7.39 -8.13
CA ALA A 225 -21.13 7.28 -8.79
C ALA A 225 -19.94 7.57 -7.86
N TYR A 226 -18.81 6.94 -8.14
CA TYR A 226 -17.50 7.41 -7.69
C TYR A 226 -17.08 8.66 -8.47
N ILE A 227 -16.40 9.57 -7.78
CA ILE A 227 -15.71 10.72 -8.38
C ILE A 227 -14.26 10.30 -8.54
N CYS A 228 -13.81 10.16 -9.78
CA CYS A 228 -12.49 9.64 -10.12
C CYS A 228 -11.63 10.71 -10.80
N LEU A 229 -10.32 10.62 -10.60
CA LEU A 229 -9.31 11.37 -11.34
C LEU A 229 -8.58 10.43 -12.30
N ASN A 230 -8.50 10.84 -13.56
CA ASN A 230 -7.82 10.10 -14.61
C ASN A 230 -6.40 10.65 -14.88
N THR A 231 -5.55 9.83 -15.50
CA THR A 231 -4.17 10.14 -15.90
C THR A 231 -4.06 10.51 -17.38
N TRP A 232 -5.12 11.07 -17.99
CA TRP A 232 -5.14 11.46 -19.41
C TRP A 232 -5.06 12.97 -19.66
N GLY A 233 -4.72 13.74 -18.63
CA GLY A 233 -4.59 15.20 -18.69
C GLY A 233 -5.91 15.94 -18.45
N GLU A 234 -5.78 17.26 -18.33
CA GLU A 234 -6.89 18.16 -17.98
C GLU A 234 -8.00 18.21 -19.05
N ASP A 235 -7.66 17.92 -20.31
CA ASP A 235 -8.63 17.89 -21.41
C ASP A 235 -9.63 16.72 -21.31
N PHE A 236 -9.33 15.70 -20.51
CA PHE A 236 -10.27 14.60 -20.26
C PHE A 236 -11.26 14.97 -19.16
N GLY A 237 -12.55 14.67 -19.41
CA GLY A 237 -13.61 14.90 -18.43
C GLY A 237 -13.73 16.37 -18.02
N GLN A 238 -13.73 16.62 -16.73
CA GLN A 238 -13.77 17.94 -16.10
C GLN A 238 -12.43 18.20 -15.41
N GLU A 239 -11.42 18.65 -16.16
CA GLU A 239 -10.06 18.87 -15.64
C GLU A 239 -9.46 17.58 -15.03
N GLY A 240 -9.56 16.48 -15.79
CA GLY A 240 -9.16 15.14 -15.39
C GLY A 240 -10.17 14.37 -14.54
N ILE A 241 -11.18 15.05 -13.97
CA ILE A 241 -12.20 14.44 -13.12
C ILE A 241 -13.34 13.86 -13.97
N PHE A 242 -13.83 12.68 -13.60
CA PHE A 242 -14.95 12.02 -14.22
C PHE A 242 -15.69 11.14 -13.21
N TYR A 243 -16.89 10.71 -13.56
CA TYR A 243 -17.78 9.92 -12.70
C TYR A 243 -17.82 8.48 -13.19
N VAL A 244 -17.63 7.52 -12.31
CA VAL A 244 -17.76 6.08 -12.62
C VAL A 244 -18.94 5.53 -11.84
N SER A 245 -19.92 4.93 -12.54
CA SER A 245 -21.08 4.31 -11.90
C SER A 245 -20.65 3.29 -10.84
N TYR A 246 -21.36 3.23 -9.70
CA TYR A 246 -21.18 2.13 -8.73
C TYR A 246 -21.48 0.75 -9.30
N GLU A 247 -22.21 0.69 -10.41
CA GLU A 247 -22.58 -0.55 -11.08
C GLU A 247 -21.55 -0.97 -12.13
N ASP A 248 -20.47 -0.18 -12.34
CA ASP A 248 -19.37 -0.62 -13.20
C ASP A 248 -18.80 -1.95 -12.68
N ALA A 249 -18.63 -2.91 -13.59
CA ALA A 249 -18.33 -4.29 -13.21
C ALA A 249 -16.92 -4.48 -12.63
N ASN A 250 -16.04 -3.48 -12.71
CA ASN A 250 -14.63 -3.61 -12.36
C ASN A 250 -14.18 -2.62 -11.28
N ILE A 251 -14.75 -1.41 -11.25
CA ILE A 251 -14.34 -0.36 -10.31
C ILE A 251 -14.38 -0.83 -8.85
N GLY A 252 -13.33 -0.54 -8.08
CA GLY A 252 -13.24 -0.93 -6.67
C GLY A 252 -12.93 -2.42 -6.43
N GLY A 253 -12.99 -3.27 -7.46
CA GLY A 253 -12.70 -4.71 -7.32
C GLY A 253 -11.22 -4.97 -6.99
N ASN A 254 -10.32 -4.27 -7.67
CA ASN A 254 -8.90 -4.22 -7.34
C ASN A 254 -8.58 -2.78 -6.91
N ALA A 255 -8.35 -2.57 -5.62
CA ALA A 255 -8.13 -1.25 -5.05
C ALA A 255 -7.04 -1.24 -3.97
N LEU A 256 -6.30 -0.13 -3.88
CA LEU A 256 -5.22 0.08 -2.92
C LEU A 256 -5.43 1.38 -2.14
N ALA A 257 -5.22 1.31 -0.83
CA ALA A 257 -5.16 2.46 0.06
C ALA A 257 -3.76 2.56 0.69
N TYR A 258 -3.17 3.74 0.66
CA TYR A 258 -1.87 4.03 1.25
C TYR A 258 -2.11 4.64 2.63
N THR A 259 -2.17 3.80 3.66
CA THR A 259 -2.69 4.15 5.00
C THR A 259 -1.62 4.66 5.95
N ARG A 260 -0.32 4.40 5.65
CA ARG A 260 0.79 4.95 6.41
C ARG A 260 1.94 5.37 5.52
N ILE A 261 2.24 6.67 5.55
CA ILE A 261 3.37 7.30 4.86
C ILE A 261 4.17 8.04 5.94
N ASP A 262 5.41 7.61 6.14
CA ASP A 262 6.31 8.17 7.13
C ASP A 262 7.34 9.10 6.45
N PRO A 263 7.86 10.11 7.17
CA PRO A 263 9.03 10.85 6.72
C PRO A 263 10.20 9.92 6.41
N ALA A 264 11.01 10.26 5.40
CA ALA A 264 12.14 9.44 4.98
C ALA A 264 13.23 9.25 6.07
N ASP A 265 13.22 10.05 7.13
CA ASP A 265 14.14 9.97 8.26
C ASP A 265 13.56 9.27 9.50
N HIS A 266 12.36 8.67 9.43
CA HIS A 266 11.77 7.95 10.55
C HIS A 266 12.65 6.78 11.00
N TYR A 267 13.08 5.95 10.06
CA TYR A 267 13.98 4.83 10.28
C TYR A 267 15.30 5.10 9.56
N GLY A 268 16.42 4.74 10.18
CA GLY A 268 17.74 4.97 9.60
C GLY A 268 18.10 4.00 8.47
N LYS A 269 17.65 2.74 8.56
CA LYS A 269 18.02 1.68 7.62
C LYS A 269 16.97 0.56 7.60
N VAL A 270 16.89 -0.14 6.46
CA VAL A 270 16.11 -1.36 6.30
C VAL A 270 17.02 -2.52 5.91
N TYR A 271 16.99 -3.60 6.69
CA TYR A 271 17.51 -4.89 6.28
C TYR A 271 16.42 -5.64 5.53
N GLN A 272 16.66 -5.90 4.25
CA GLN A 272 15.70 -6.54 3.36
C GLN A 272 16.40 -7.42 2.34
N ASN A 273 15.68 -8.45 1.90
CA ASN A 273 16.14 -9.43 0.94
C ASN A 273 15.07 -9.69 -0.14
N ASP A 274 14.05 -8.86 -0.23
CA ASP A 274 12.82 -9.08 -0.98
C ASP A 274 12.43 -7.87 -1.85
N VAL A 275 13.37 -7.39 -2.66
CA VAL A 275 13.19 -6.16 -3.47
C VAL A 275 12.07 -6.31 -4.51
N TYR A 276 11.79 -7.54 -4.95
CA TYR A 276 10.66 -7.84 -5.84
C TYR A 276 9.34 -8.06 -5.10
N GLY A 277 9.37 -8.08 -3.76
CA GLY A 277 8.17 -8.21 -2.93
C GLY A 277 7.37 -9.49 -3.18
N TRP A 278 6.05 -9.37 -3.07
CA TRP A 278 5.12 -10.50 -3.04
C TRP A 278 4.85 -11.07 -4.45
N LEU A 279 5.73 -11.94 -4.94
CA LEU A 279 5.56 -12.64 -6.23
C LEU A 279 4.88 -14.01 -6.12
N GLY A 280 4.83 -14.58 -4.91
CA GLY A 280 4.12 -15.82 -4.65
C GLY A 280 3.92 -16.09 -3.18
N GLN A 281 3.41 -17.28 -2.89
CA GLN A 281 3.05 -17.70 -1.55
C GLN A 281 3.63 -19.08 -1.23
N GLN A 282 4.05 -19.27 0.02
CA GLN A 282 4.53 -20.55 0.54
C GLN A 282 3.81 -20.92 1.85
N GLY A 283 3.67 -22.21 2.09
CA GLY A 283 3.19 -22.76 3.34
C GLY A 283 3.04 -24.28 3.28
N TYR A 284 2.25 -24.81 4.21
CA TYR A 284 2.13 -26.25 4.45
C TYR A 284 0.69 -26.76 4.37
N GLY A 285 -0.16 -26.10 3.56
CA GLY A 285 -1.58 -26.44 3.47
C GLY A 285 -2.35 -26.08 4.75
N SER A 286 -1.94 -25.00 5.41
CA SER A 286 -2.41 -24.56 6.73
C SER A 286 -2.48 -23.05 6.77
N GLU A 287 -3.52 -22.51 7.40
CA GLU A 287 -3.66 -21.08 7.68
C GLU A 287 -2.51 -20.54 8.54
N ILE A 288 -1.85 -21.40 9.31
CA ILE A 288 -0.72 -21.07 10.18
C ILE A 288 0.58 -21.51 9.51
N CYS A 289 1.56 -20.60 9.50
CA CYS A 289 2.92 -20.90 9.13
C CYS A 289 3.90 -20.02 9.92
N TRP A 290 5.16 -20.43 9.98
CA TRP A 290 6.26 -19.63 10.52
C TRP A 290 7.24 -19.32 9.41
N PHE A 291 7.79 -18.11 9.41
CA PHE A 291 8.84 -17.72 8.48
C PHE A 291 9.85 -16.79 9.14
N SER A 292 11.06 -16.72 8.60
CA SER A 292 12.14 -15.92 9.16
C SER A 292 13.16 -15.54 8.10
N ASN A 293 13.83 -14.41 8.30
CA ASN A 293 15.04 -14.01 7.60
C ASN A 293 16.13 -13.71 8.62
N VAL A 294 17.37 -14.00 8.23
CA VAL A 294 18.58 -13.70 9.01
C VAL A 294 19.30 -12.50 8.40
N TYR A 295 19.74 -11.60 9.27
CA TYR A 295 20.50 -10.41 8.92
C TYR A 295 21.76 -10.31 9.79
N THR A 296 22.64 -9.38 9.43
CA THR A 296 23.81 -9.04 10.24
C THR A 296 23.79 -7.55 10.48
N ALA A 297 23.75 -7.14 11.74
CA ALA A 297 23.82 -5.74 12.11
C ALA A 297 25.16 -5.15 11.67
N GLU A 298 25.14 -4.08 10.89
CA GLU A 298 26.35 -3.44 10.36
C GLU A 298 27.01 -2.52 11.39
N GLU A 299 26.24 -2.05 12.36
CA GLU A 299 26.68 -1.19 13.45
C GLU A 299 25.88 -1.47 14.73
N GLN A 300 26.16 -0.73 15.80
CA GLN A 300 25.28 -0.77 16.97
C GLN A 300 24.05 0.09 16.69
N GLU A 301 22.91 -0.55 16.58
CA GLU A 301 21.63 0.02 16.11
C GLU A 301 20.46 -0.56 16.92
N GLU A 302 19.28 0.04 16.82
CA GLU A 302 18.07 -0.48 17.45
C GLU A 302 17.12 -1.05 16.41
N LEU A 303 16.70 -2.32 16.56
CA LEU A 303 15.59 -2.87 15.79
C LEU A 303 14.29 -2.26 16.29
N GLU A 304 13.62 -1.50 15.43
CA GLU A 304 12.44 -0.71 15.78
C GLU A 304 11.16 -1.20 15.11
N ALA A 305 11.24 -1.83 13.93
CA ALA A 305 10.05 -2.35 13.27
C ALA A 305 10.33 -3.56 12.39
N VAL A 306 9.26 -4.28 12.05
CA VAL A 306 9.29 -5.46 11.17
C VAL A 306 8.25 -5.31 10.07
N GLY A 307 8.69 -5.41 8.81
CA GLY A 307 7.84 -5.27 7.63
C GLY A 307 7.55 -6.61 6.95
N PHE A 308 6.28 -6.92 6.66
CA PHE A 308 5.88 -8.13 5.96
C PHE A 308 4.47 -8.00 5.36
N TYR A 309 4.09 -8.96 4.54
CA TYR A 309 2.79 -8.98 3.86
C TYR A 309 1.76 -9.82 4.61
N ALA A 310 0.54 -9.29 4.72
CA ALA A 310 -0.66 -10.05 5.03
C ALA A 310 -1.29 -10.53 3.73
N THR A 311 -1.25 -11.83 3.46
CA THR A 311 -1.72 -12.39 2.17
C THR A 311 -3.24 -12.55 2.08
N GLY A 312 -3.98 -12.10 3.09
CA GLY A 312 -5.43 -12.22 3.18
C GLY A 312 -6.00 -11.39 4.33
N LYS A 313 -7.33 -11.32 4.42
CA LYS A 313 -8.02 -10.57 5.48
C LYS A 313 -7.87 -11.25 6.84
N ASN A 314 -7.96 -10.46 7.91
CA ASN A 314 -7.93 -10.93 9.29
C ASN A 314 -6.67 -11.74 9.64
N THR A 315 -5.53 -11.39 9.03
CA THR A 315 -4.23 -12.00 9.31
C THR A 315 -3.78 -11.63 10.71
N ALA A 316 -3.52 -12.63 11.55
CA ALA A 316 -2.90 -12.47 12.86
C ALA A 316 -1.41 -12.84 12.80
N TYR A 317 -0.59 -12.20 13.64
CA TYR A 317 0.84 -12.47 13.69
C TYR A 317 1.39 -12.44 15.12
N GLU A 318 2.53 -13.10 15.31
CA GLU A 318 3.40 -12.98 16.47
C GLU A 318 4.84 -12.78 15.97
N LEU A 319 5.54 -11.79 16.51
CA LEU A 319 6.91 -11.41 16.15
C LEU A 319 7.92 -11.95 17.16
N TYR A 320 9.05 -12.43 16.65
CA TYR A 320 10.11 -13.03 17.44
C TYR A 320 11.48 -12.54 16.98
N LEU A 321 12.41 -12.44 17.92
CA LEU A 321 13.83 -12.18 17.68
C LEU A 321 14.66 -13.41 18.08
N VAL A 322 15.60 -13.80 17.22
CA VAL A 322 16.69 -14.72 17.56
C VAL A 322 18.00 -13.94 17.52
N ARG A 323 18.74 -13.95 18.63
CA ARG A 323 20.06 -13.32 18.73
C ARG A 323 21.19 -14.31 18.45
N ASP A 324 22.36 -13.80 18.10
CA ASP A 324 23.58 -14.58 17.86
C ASP A 324 23.33 -15.80 16.95
N PHE A 325 22.59 -15.59 15.85
CA PHE A 325 22.14 -16.65 14.96
C PHE A 325 23.33 -17.39 14.33
N SER A 326 23.39 -18.71 14.55
CA SER A 326 24.48 -19.58 14.09
C SER A 326 23.99 -20.73 13.20
N GLY A 327 22.67 -20.89 13.07
CA GLY A 327 22.02 -21.93 12.27
C GLY A 327 20.61 -22.24 12.81
N PRO A 328 19.90 -23.19 12.19
CA PRO A 328 18.51 -23.51 12.53
C PRO A 328 18.26 -23.86 14.00
N ASP A 329 19.25 -24.45 14.69
CA ASP A 329 19.12 -24.78 16.12
C ASP A 329 18.95 -23.52 16.99
N SER A 330 19.42 -22.35 16.54
CA SER A 330 19.24 -21.07 17.23
C SER A 330 17.76 -20.66 17.37
N PHE A 331 16.86 -21.17 16.52
CA PHE A 331 15.41 -20.89 16.64
C PHE A 331 14.79 -21.44 17.94
N ALA A 332 15.45 -22.37 18.63
CA ALA A 332 15.00 -22.83 19.95
C ALA A 332 15.04 -21.73 21.03
N GLU A 333 15.80 -20.66 20.80
CA GLU A 333 16.00 -19.53 21.72
C GLU A 333 15.24 -18.26 21.27
N MET A 334 14.21 -18.40 20.43
CA MET A 334 13.36 -17.28 19.99
C MET A 334 12.76 -16.51 21.18
N ILE A 335 12.89 -15.18 21.13
CA ILE A 335 12.33 -14.25 22.10
C ILE A 335 11.06 -13.65 21.49
N CYS A 336 9.89 -13.89 22.09
CA CYS A 336 8.65 -13.24 21.68
C CYS A 336 8.73 -11.73 21.96
N LEU A 337 8.48 -10.93 20.93
CA LEU A 337 8.48 -9.47 21.01
C LEU A 337 7.06 -8.95 21.24
N GLN A 338 6.14 -9.27 20.33
CA GLN A 338 4.74 -8.83 20.38
C GLN A 338 3.86 -9.63 19.42
N SER A 339 2.56 -9.32 19.42
CA SER A 339 1.57 -9.94 18.53
C SER A 339 0.51 -8.93 18.13
N GLY A 340 -0.13 -9.13 16.98
CA GLY A 340 -1.20 -8.27 16.50
C GLY A 340 -2.01 -8.92 15.38
N SER A 341 -2.79 -8.10 14.69
CA SER A 341 -3.56 -8.53 13.53
C SER A 341 -3.84 -7.38 12.58
N PHE A 342 -4.05 -7.72 11.31
CA PHE A 342 -4.47 -6.82 10.25
C PHE A 342 -5.84 -7.24 9.74
N GLU A 343 -6.70 -6.26 9.48
CA GLU A 343 -8.01 -6.53 8.92
C GLU A 343 -7.93 -6.80 7.41
N GLN A 344 -7.16 -5.99 6.69
CA GLN A 344 -6.99 -6.08 5.25
C GLN A 344 -5.73 -6.86 4.86
N SER A 345 -5.75 -7.45 3.66
CA SER A 345 -4.51 -7.90 3.01
C SER A 345 -3.65 -6.71 2.61
N GLY A 346 -2.35 -6.91 2.42
CA GLY A 346 -1.45 -5.85 1.99
C GLY A 346 -0.06 -5.92 2.61
N TYR A 347 0.67 -4.81 2.60
CA TYR A 347 1.99 -4.66 3.21
C TYR A 347 1.88 -3.84 4.49
N TYR A 348 2.57 -4.27 5.55
CA TYR A 348 2.54 -3.63 6.85
C TYR A 348 3.94 -3.58 7.47
N THR A 349 4.28 -2.42 8.04
CA THR A 349 5.41 -2.24 8.95
C THR A 349 4.89 -2.12 10.38
N VAL A 350 5.28 -3.09 11.20
CA VAL A 350 4.88 -3.20 12.60
C VAL A 350 5.95 -2.59 13.49
N ASP A 351 5.64 -1.46 14.12
CA ASP A 351 6.49 -0.83 15.12
C ASP A 351 6.57 -1.73 16.36
N LEU A 352 7.79 -1.93 16.87
CA LEU A 352 8.03 -2.68 18.09
C LEU A 352 7.71 -1.80 19.30
N GLU A 353 6.86 -2.30 20.20
CA GLU A 353 6.54 -1.61 21.46
C GLU A 353 7.79 -1.34 22.31
N THR A 354 8.82 -2.18 22.15
CA THR A 354 10.12 -2.01 22.78
C THR A 354 11.22 -2.32 21.76
N PRO A 355 11.92 -1.30 21.25
CA PRO A 355 13.07 -1.49 20.37
C PRO A 355 14.12 -2.41 20.96
N GLN A 356 14.83 -3.14 20.11
CA GLN A 356 15.83 -4.13 20.52
C GLN A 356 17.23 -3.68 20.08
N VAL A 357 18.11 -3.37 21.04
CA VAL A 357 19.51 -3.03 20.73
C VAL A 357 20.23 -4.23 20.12
N LEU A 358 20.84 -4.03 18.96
CA LEU A 358 21.70 -4.96 18.24
C LEU A 358 23.15 -4.48 18.33
N LYS A 359 24.09 -5.41 18.38
CA LYS A 359 25.53 -5.07 18.37
C LYS A 359 26.05 -5.12 16.93
N GLU A 360 27.03 -4.28 16.64
CA GLU A 360 27.81 -4.38 15.40
C GLU A 360 28.31 -5.82 15.19
N GLY A 361 28.02 -6.38 14.01
CA GLY A 361 28.34 -7.74 13.60
C GLY A 361 27.46 -8.83 14.21
N GLU A 362 26.45 -8.50 15.03
CA GLU A 362 25.48 -9.47 15.55
C GLU A 362 24.66 -10.04 14.38
N ARG A 363 24.75 -11.35 14.17
CA ARG A 363 23.79 -12.05 13.30
C ARG A 363 22.51 -12.26 14.09
N PHE A 364 21.39 -11.78 13.57
CA PHE A 364 20.09 -11.92 14.20
C PHE A 364 19.06 -12.41 13.19
N ALA A 365 18.04 -13.12 13.66
CA ALA A 365 16.91 -13.51 12.82
C ALA A 365 15.64 -12.85 13.36
N VAL A 366 14.84 -12.31 12.45
CA VAL A 366 13.46 -11.94 12.74
C VAL A 366 12.59 -13.09 12.29
N ALA A 367 11.70 -13.57 13.15
CA ALA A 367 10.78 -14.65 12.84
C ALA A 367 9.34 -14.21 13.11
N VAL A 368 8.43 -14.69 12.27
CA VAL A 368 7.00 -14.37 12.33
C VAL A 368 6.23 -15.67 12.34
N ARG A 369 5.34 -15.83 13.31
CA ARG A 369 4.25 -16.80 13.23
C ARG A 369 3.05 -16.08 12.64
N ILE A 370 2.60 -16.47 11.47
CA ILE A 370 1.45 -15.87 10.79
C ILE A 370 0.27 -16.83 10.80
N ARG A 371 -0.94 -16.28 10.92
CA ARG A 371 -2.20 -16.98 10.69
C ARG A 371 -3.08 -16.16 9.75
N THR A 372 -3.31 -16.64 8.54
CA THR A 372 -4.22 -16.01 7.58
C THR A 372 -5.41 -16.93 7.31
N PRO A 373 -6.62 -16.60 7.78
CA PRO A 373 -7.83 -17.40 7.52
C PRO A 373 -8.06 -17.68 6.04
N GLY A 374 -8.43 -18.91 5.71
CA GLY A 374 -8.70 -19.34 4.32
C GLY A 374 -7.46 -19.62 3.47
N GLU A 375 -6.27 -19.16 3.88
CA GLU A 375 -5.04 -19.34 3.12
C GLU A 375 -4.36 -20.68 3.42
N SER A 376 -3.93 -21.37 2.38
CA SER A 376 -3.16 -22.62 2.51
C SER A 376 -1.65 -22.38 2.57
N SER A 377 -1.22 -21.21 2.09
CA SER A 377 0.16 -20.77 1.96
C SER A 377 0.27 -19.30 2.39
N PRO A 378 0.27 -19.00 3.70
CA PRO A 378 0.08 -17.63 4.19
C PRO A 378 1.35 -16.76 4.13
N VAL A 379 2.49 -17.28 3.66
CA VAL A 379 3.78 -16.55 3.65
C VAL A 379 4.07 -16.01 2.26
N ALA A 380 4.15 -14.69 2.11
CA ALA A 380 4.60 -14.06 0.87
C ALA A 380 6.09 -14.33 0.60
N VAL A 381 6.43 -14.63 -0.65
CA VAL A 381 7.80 -14.89 -1.10
C VAL A 381 8.10 -14.17 -2.41
N GLU A 382 9.37 -13.82 -2.62
CA GLU A 382 9.90 -13.46 -3.94
C GLU A 382 10.60 -14.66 -4.58
N TYR A 383 10.46 -14.81 -5.90
CA TYR A 383 11.16 -15.79 -6.71
C TYR A 383 11.12 -15.35 -8.18
N ALA A 384 11.94 -15.96 -9.04
CA ALA A 384 11.87 -15.71 -10.48
C ALA A 384 10.61 -16.37 -11.08
N ALA A 385 9.50 -15.64 -11.07
CA ALA A 385 8.18 -16.12 -11.49
C ALA A 385 7.99 -16.13 -13.02
N ASP A 386 8.54 -15.14 -13.69
CA ASP A 386 8.32 -14.85 -15.11
C ASP A 386 9.47 -14.02 -15.71
N ALA A 387 9.27 -13.47 -16.91
CA ALA A 387 10.28 -12.68 -17.61
C ALA A 387 10.67 -11.38 -16.88
N TYR A 388 9.75 -10.78 -16.11
CA TYR A 388 9.93 -9.50 -15.42
C TYR A 388 10.64 -9.65 -14.08
N SER A 389 10.62 -10.85 -13.50
CA SER A 389 11.25 -11.18 -12.22
C SER A 389 12.55 -11.99 -12.34
N GLN A 390 13.14 -12.09 -13.55
CA GLN A 390 14.40 -12.83 -13.76
C GLN A 390 15.61 -12.21 -13.04
N GLY A 391 15.52 -10.95 -12.60
CA GLY A 391 16.56 -10.29 -11.83
C GLY A 391 16.60 -10.67 -10.34
N VAL A 392 15.68 -11.51 -9.86
CA VAL A 392 15.69 -12.01 -8.47
C VAL A 392 17.00 -12.75 -8.19
N VAL A 393 17.75 -12.26 -7.21
CA VAL A 393 19.00 -12.89 -6.73
C VAL A 393 18.76 -13.55 -5.38
N LEU A 394 18.88 -14.88 -5.30
CA LEU A 394 18.72 -15.63 -4.05
C LEU A 394 20.04 -15.94 -3.33
N ALA A 395 21.16 -15.81 -4.03
CA ALA A 395 22.47 -16.17 -3.49
C ALA A 395 22.83 -15.28 -2.29
N GLY A 396 23.17 -15.90 -1.17
CA GLY A 396 23.56 -15.21 0.07
C GLY A 396 22.39 -14.76 0.96
N LYS A 397 21.15 -14.93 0.51
CA LYS A 397 19.96 -14.73 1.36
C LYS A 397 19.82 -15.88 2.34
N GLU A 398 19.18 -15.64 3.48
CA GLU A 398 19.01 -16.60 4.56
C GLU A 398 17.59 -16.64 5.11
N GLY A 399 16.67 -17.04 4.24
CA GLY A 399 15.26 -17.26 4.53
C GLY A 399 14.94 -18.67 5.00
N TYR A 400 13.97 -18.75 5.90
CA TYR A 400 13.48 -19.99 6.49
C TYR A 400 11.96 -20.00 6.58
N ILE A 401 11.39 -21.20 6.46
CA ILE A 401 9.97 -21.46 6.71
C ILE A 401 9.81 -22.69 7.62
N SER A 402 8.74 -22.72 8.41
CA SER A 402 8.47 -23.81 9.34
C SER A 402 6.96 -24.03 9.54
N PRO A 403 6.50 -25.29 9.68
CA PRO A 403 5.10 -25.59 9.99
C PRO A 403 4.77 -25.41 11.48
N ASP A 404 5.77 -25.48 12.36
CA ASP A 404 5.57 -25.62 13.81
C ASP A 404 6.47 -24.73 14.67
N GLY A 405 7.36 -23.95 14.05
CA GLY A 405 8.34 -23.10 14.74
C GLY A 405 9.52 -23.88 15.32
N GLN A 406 9.61 -25.19 15.08
CA GLN A 406 10.68 -26.07 15.58
C GLN A 406 11.55 -26.61 14.45
N LYS A 407 10.95 -27.02 13.35
CA LYS A 407 11.67 -27.54 12.18
C LYS A 407 11.68 -26.49 11.07
N TRP A 408 12.86 -25.98 10.76
CA TRP A 408 13.03 -24.89 9.82
C TRP A 408 13.74 -25.38 8.55
N GLU A 409 13.17 -25.02 7.40
CA GLU A 409 13.69 -25.36 6.07
C GLU A 409 14.16 -24.08 5.38
N ARG A 410 15.33 -24.14 4.73
CA ARG A 410 15.89 -23.04 3.94
C ARG A 410 15.03 -22.79 2.71
N THR A 411 14.54 -21.56 2.52
CA THR A 411 13.64 -21.29 1.41
C THR A 411 14.36 -21.26 0.07
N GLU A 412 15.57 -20.71 0.01
CA GLU A 412 16.31 -20.60 -1.25
C GLU A 412 16.73 -21.97 -1.76
N GLU A 413 17.11 -22.87 -0.85
CA GLU A 413 17.60 -24.21 -1.20
C GLU A 413 16.48 -25.19 -1.57
N ASN A 414 15.34 -25.12 -0.85
CA ASN A 414 14.28 -26.11 -1.00
C ASN A 414 13.16 -25.66 -1.95
N TYR A 415 12.96 -24.35 -2.11
CA TYR A 415 11.85 -23.80 -2.91
C TYR A 415 12.30 -22.82 -3.99
N GLY A 416 13.58 -22.40 -4.01
CA GLY A 416 14.05 -21.41 -4.98
C GLY A 416 13.36 -20.06 -4.80
N SER A 417 13.11 -19.67 -3.55
CA SER A 417 12.45 -18.41 -3.17
C SER A 417 13.04 -17.83 -1.89
N ASN A 418 12.76 -16.56 -1.61
CA ASN A 418 13.07 -15.91 -0.35
C ASN A 418 11.81 -15.32 0.28
N VAL A 419 11.72 -15.34 1.61
CA VAL A 419 10.54 -14.81 2.33
C VAL A 419 10.55 -13.29 2.34
N CYS A 420 9.36 -12.70 2.15
CA CYS A 420 9.18 -11.25 2.20
C CYS A 420 9.09 -10.77 3.65
N LEU A 421 10.26 -10.45 4.21
CA LEU A 421 10.42 -9.99 5.58
C LEU A 421 11.52 -8.94 5.61
N LYS A 422 11.24 -7.82 6.27
CA LYS A 422 12.12 -6.67 6.43
C LYS A 422 12.28 -6.33 7.90
N ALA A 423 13.43 -5.79 8.27
CA ALA A 423 13.74 -5.31 9.61
C ALA A 423 14.24 -3.86 9.54
N PHE A 424 13.58 -2.95 10.25
CA PHE A 424 13.88 -1.53 10.25
C PHE A 424 14.62 -1.13 11.52
N VAL A 425 15.67 -0.33 11.36
CA VAL A 425 16.58 0.06 12.45
C VAL A 425 16.92 1.55 12.42
N SER A 426 17.43 2.08 13.54
CA SER A 426 18.03 3.43 13.65
C SER A 426 19.38 3.46 14.36
#